data_AF-A0A085A2U5-F1
#
_entry.id   AF-A0A085A2U5-F1
#
_cell.length_a   1.000
_cell.length_b   1.000
_cell.length_c   1.000
_cell.angle_alpha   90.00
_cell.angle_beta   90.00
_cell.angle_gamma   90.00
#
_symmetry.space_group_name_H-M   'P 1'
#
loop_
_entity.id
_entity.type
_entity.pdbx_description
1 polymer ?
#
loop_
_entity_poly.entity_id
_entity_poly.type
_entity_poly.pdbx_seq_one_letter_code
_entity_poly.pdbx_strand_id
1 'polypeptide(L)'
;MMELWVSVKECTGAYGFPVSETNVRNKLENMVRGRSELRRIRAGTKAFEYHISVLPPEVRAELLASRGLFETSSGLITLPQEPSRIAADDLERQRLWSCWESA
;
A
#
# COMPACT_ATOMS: atom_id res chain seq x y z
N MET A 1 -12.97 -4.05 -10.14
CA MET A 1 -12.19 -2.81 -9.94
C MET A 1 -11.93 -2.70 -8.45
N MET A 2 -10.70 -2.40 -8.01
CA MET A 2 -10.38 -2.32 -6.58
C MET A 2 -11.20 -1.20 -5.93
N GLU A 3 -11.82 -1.42 -4.76
CA GLU A 3 -12.58 -0.40 -4.02
C GLU A 3 -11.73 0.31 -2.96
N LEU A 4 -10.47 0.62 -3.29
CA LEU A 4 -9.54 1.19 -2.33
C LEU A 4 -9.50 2.71 -2.43
N TRP A 5 -9.68 3.35 -1.28
CA TRP A 5 -9.64 4.80 -1.14
C TRP A 5 -8.43 5.21 -0.31
N VAL A 6 -7.81 6.32 -0.73
CA VAL A 6 -6.58 6.85 -0.16
C VAL A 6 -6.82 8.29 0.28
N SER A 7 -6.27 8.64 1.44
CA SER A 7 -6.29 10.00 1.95
C SER A 7 -5.07 10.79 1.48
N VAL A 8 -5.16 12.12 1.54
CA VAL A 8 -4.03 13.02 1.26
C VAL A 8 -2.82 12.66 2.13
N LYS A 9 -3.05 12.36 3.41
CA LYS A 9 -2.00 12.07 4.39
C LYS A 9 -1.19 10.81 4.04
N GLU A 10 -1.85 9.80 3.49
CA GLU A 10 -1.18 8.56 3.05
C GLU A 10 -0.33 8.78 1.81
N CYS A 11 -0.70 9.73 0.95
CA CYS A 11 0.08 10.08 -0.23
C CYS A 11 1.24 11.04 0.10
N THR A 12 1.29 11.61 1.30
CA THR A 12 2.32 12.57 1.69
C THR A 12 3.68 11.89 1.82
N GLY A 13 4.67 12.35 1.06
CA GLY A 13 6.01 11.77 1.06
C GLY A 13 6.14 10.42 0.35
N ALA A 14 5.06 9.91 -0.26
CA ALA A 14 5.13 8.76 -1.17
C ALA A 14 5.94 9.10 -2.42
N TYR A 15 6.40 8.08 -3.15
CA TYR A 15 7.25 8.26 -4.32
C TYR A 15 6.63 9.23 -5.35
N GLY A 16 7.32 10.33 -5.67
CA GLY A 16 6.83 11.34 -6.62
C GLY A 16 5.72 12.26 -6.09
N PHE A 17 5.36 12.17 -4.80
CA PHE A 17 4.49 13.12 -4.12
C PHE A 17 5.28 14.11 -3.23
N PRO A 18 4.82 15.37 -3.11
CA PRO A 18 5.43 16.34 -2.21
C PRO A 18 5.28 15.94 -0.73
N VAL A 19 6.12 16.52 0.13
CA VAL A 19 6.01 16.38 1.60
C VAL A 19 4.91 17.29 2.17
N SER A 20 4.51 18.35 1.45
CA SER A 20 3.45 19.25 1.88
C SER A 20 2.07 18.71 1.51
N GLU A 21 1.21 18.49 2.51
CA GLU A 21 -0.17 18.01 2.32
C GLU A 21 -0.99 18.89 1.37
N THR A 22 -0.77 20.21 1.38
CA THR A 22 -1.46 21.15 0.47
C THR A 22 -1.11 20.87 -0.98
N ASN A 23 0.17 20.62 -1.27
CA ASN A 23 0.63 20.35 -2.63
C ASN A 23 0.18 18.95 -3.09
N VAL A 24 0.18 17.97 -2.19
CA VAL A 24 -0.37 16.63 -2.44
C VAL A 24 -1.86 16.73 -2.80
N ARG A 25 -2.64 17.48 -2.01
CA ARG A 25 -4.07 17.72 -2.29
C ARG A 25 -4.27 18.35 -3.67
N ASN A 26 -3.54 19.42 -3.99
CA ASN A 26 -3.66 20.08 -5.30
C ASN A 26 -3.31 19.12 -6.45
N LYS A 27 -2.30 18.26 -6.27
CA LYS A 27 -1.92 17.25 -7.27
C LYS A 27 -3.03 16.22 -7.45
N LEU A 28 -3.60 15.69 -6.35
CA LEU A 28 -4.71 14.74 -6.38
C LEU A 28 -5.97 15.34 -7.03
N GLU A 29 -6.35 16.55 -6.64
CA GLU A 29 -7.48 17.30 -7.24
C GLU A 29 -7.29 17.50 -8.75
N ASN A 30 -6.06 17.76 -9.20
CA ASN A 30 -5.76 17.84 -10.63
C ASN A 30 -5.87 16.48 -11.34
N MET A 31 -5.52 15.38 -10.69
CA MET A 31 -5.65 14.04 -11.28
C MET A 31 -7.12 13.59 -11.40
N VAL A 32 -7.97 13.96 -10.43
CA VAL A 32 -9.43 13.68 -10.48
C VAL A 32 -10.23 14.74 -11.21
N ARG A 33 -9.60 15.78 -11.77
CA ARG A 33 -10.31 16.85 -12.47
C ARG A 33 -11.16 16.25 -13.61
N GLY A 34 -12.46 16.52 -13.57
CA GLY A 34 -13.43 15.99 -14.55
C GLY A 34 -13.94 14.58 -14.24
N ARG A 35 -13.50 13.95 -13.15
CA ARG A 35 -13.91 12.60 -12.69
C ARG A 35 -14.33 12.65 -11.22
N SER A 36 -15.50 13.24 -10.97
CA SER A 36 -16.03 13.43 -9.61
C SER A 36 -16.33 12.12 -8.87
N GLU A 37 -16.57 11.03 -9.61
CA GLU A 37 -16.79 9.69 -9.08
C GLU A 37 -15.56 9.10 -8.38
N LEU A 38 -14.35 9.61 -8.67
CA LEU A 38 -13.09 9.15 -8.10
C LEU A 38 -12.67 9.96 -6.86
N ARG A 39 -13.54 10.85 -6.38
CA ARG A 39 -13.33 11.69 -5.21
C ARG A 39 -14.54 11.58 -4.29
N ARG A 40 -14.29 11.40 -3.00
CA ARG A 40 -15.37 11.39 -1.99
C ARG A 40 -14.95 12.14 -0.73
N ILE A 41 -15.94 12.53 0.05
CA ILE A 41 -15.73 13.01 1.41
C ILE A 41 -15.81 11.79 2.33
N ARG A 42 -14.81 11.62 3.18
CA ARG A 42 -14.77 10.54 4.16
C ARG A 42 -15.91 10.70 5.16
N ALA A 43 -16.74 9.67 5.29
CA ALA A 43 -17.89 9.67 6.19
C ALA A 43 -17.50 10.10 7.62
N GLY A 44 -18.24 11.07 8.17
CA GLY A 44 -18.00 11.61 9.52
C GLY A 44 -16.85 12.61 9.64
N THR A 45 -16.15 12.95 8.56
CA THR A 45 -15.07 13.95 8.58
C THR A 45 -15.16 14.92 7.41
N LYS A 46 -14.43 16.04 7.48
CA LYS A 46 -14.27 16.97 6.34
C LYS A 46 -13.09 16.61 5.43
N ALA A 47 -12.54 15.40 5.57
CA ALA A 47 -11.37 14.97 4.79
C ALA A 47 -11.81 14.41 3.44
N PHE A 48 -11.05 14.75 2.39
CA PHE A 48 -11.22 14.18 1.06
C PHE A 48 -10.42 12.89 0.92
N GLU A 49 -11.04 11.91 0.28
CA GLU A 49 -10.43 10.65 -0.15
C GLU A 49 -10.53 10.53 -1.67
N TYR A 50 -9.54 9.87 -2.24
CA TYR A 50 -9.41 9.66 -3.68
C TYR A 50 -9.33 8.18 -3.97
N HIS A 51 -9.84 7.76 -5.10
CA HIS A 51 -9.79 6.37 -5.51
C HIS A 51 -8.37 5.97 -5.93
N ILE A 52 -7.88 4.79 -5.52
CA ILE A 52 -6.49 4.38 -5.78
C ILE A 52 -6.14 4.28 -7.27
N SER A 53 -7.13 4.06 -8.14
CA SER A 53 -6.94 3.98 -9.59
C SER A 53 -6.46 5.29 -10.22
N VAL A 54 -6.63 6.41 -9.53
CA VAL A 54 -6.18 7.74 -9.98
C VAL A 54 -4.65 7.86 -9.84
N LEU A 55 -4.07 7.10 -8.92
CA LEU A 55 -2.65 7.20 -8.61
C LEU A 55 -1.78 6.53 -9.69
N PRO A 56 -0.57 7.07 -9.92
CA PRO A 56 0.45 6.38 -10.72
C PRO A 56 0.74 4.96 -10.18
N PRO A 57 1.10 4.01 -11.05
CA PRO A 57 1.38 2.62 -10.66
C PRO A 57 2.42 2.49 -9.54
N GLU A 58 3.44 3.34 -9.53
CA GLU A 58 4.52 3.33 -8.54
C GLU A 58 3.99 3.64 -7.14
N VAL A 59 3.18 4.70 -7.04
CA VAL A 59 2.55 5.13 -5.78
C VAL A 59 1.51 4.11 -5.33
N ARG A 60 0.76 3.55 -6.28
CA ARG A 60 -0.21 2.49 -5.99
C ARG A 60 0.49 1.27 -5.41
N ALA A 61 1.61 0.83 -6.00
CA ALA A 61 2.39 -0.29 -5.49
C ALA A 61 2.93 -0.03 -4.08
N GLU A 62 3.45 1.16 -3.81
CA GLU A 62 3.94 1.56 -2.48
C GLU A 62 2.82 1.53 -1.42
N LEU A 63 1.67 2.14 -1.73
CA LEU A 63 0.53 2.19 -0.81
C LEU A 63 -0.15 0.82 -0.61
N LEU A 64 -0.14 -0.03 -1.62
CA LEU A 64 -0.61 -1.40 -1.48
C LEU A 64 0.37 -2.20 -0.62
N ALA A 65 1.67 -2.10 -0.87
CA ALA A 65 2.70 -2.79 -0.11
C ALA A 65 2.70 -2.38 1.37
N SER A 66 2.49 -1.09 1.68
CA SER A 66 2.36 -0.61 3.07
C SER A 66 1.14 -1.20 3.79
N ARG A 67 0.16 -1.73 3.05
CA ARG A 67 -1.02 -2.44 3.55
C ARG A 67 -0.87 -3.97 3.46
N GLY A 68 0.28 -4.48 3.02
CA GLY A 68 0.54 -5.92 2.80
C GLY A 68 -0.16 -6.49 1.57
N LEU A 69 -0.60 -5.62 0.65
CA LEU A 69 -1.35 -5.95 -0.54
C LEU A 69 -0.48 -5.74 -1.79
N PHE A 70 -0.70 -6.53 -2.84
CA PHE A 70 0.04 -6.40 -4.09
C PHE A 70 -0.91 -6.59 -5.28
N GLU A 71 -0.81 -5.69 -6.26
CA GLU A 71 -1.56 -5.79 -7.51
C GLU A 71 -0.83 -6.76 -8.46
N THR A 72 -1.52 -7.82 -8.87
CA THR A 72 -1.07 -8.78 -9.89
C THR A 72 -2.03 -8.79 -11.08
N SER A 73 -1.65 -9.39 -12.20
CA SER A 73 -2.54 -9.59 -13.35
C SER A 73 -3.83 -10.35 -13.00
N SER A 74 -3.78 -11.16 -11.95
CA SER A 74 -4.89 -12.00 -11.48
C SER A 74 -5.75 -11.30 -10.42
N GLY A 75 -5.39 -10.10 -10.00
CA GLY A 75 -6.05 -9.35 -8.93
C GLY A 75 -5.13 -9.02 -7.77
N LEU A 76 -5.72 -8.77 -6.61
CA LEU A 76 -5.03 -8.29 -5.42
C LEU A 76 -4.69 -9.47 -4.52
N ILE A 77 -3.40 -9.67 -4.22
CA ILE A 77 -2.93 -10.72 -3.32
C ILE A 77 -2.46 -10.10 -2.00
N THR A 78 -2.78 -10.76 -0.89
CA THR A 78 -2.18 -10.46 0.41
C THR A 78 -0.98 -11.39 0.57
N LEU A 79 0.23 -10.84 0.68
CA LEU A 79 1.35 -11.69 1.07
C LEU A 79 1.16 -12.06 2.54
N PRO A 80 1.35 -13.34 2.91
CA PRO A 80 1.50 -13.71 4.30
C PRO A 80 2.60 -12.82 4.89
N GLN A 81 2.23 -11.93 5.82
CA GLN A 81 3.25 -11.27 6.62
C GLN A 81 3.99 -12.40 7.33
N GLU A 82 5.31 -12.46 7.20
CA GLU A 82 6.09 -13.37 8.04
C GLU A 82 5.59 -13.12 9.47
N PRO A 83 4.98 -14.12 10.14
CA PRO A 83 4.58 -13.94 11.53
C PRO A 83 5.83 -13.42 12.22
N SER A 84 5.69 -12.29 12.94
CA SER A 84 6.79 -11.60 13.62
C SER A 84 7.72 -12.68 14.13
N ARG A 85 8.86 -12.85 13.46
CA ARG A 85 9.63 -14.08 13.58
C ARG A 85 9.70 -14.37 15.06
N ILE A 86 9.26 -15.55 15.49
CA ILE A 86 9.80 -16.14 16.71
C ILE A 86 11.28 -16.39 16.35
N ALA A 87 12.04 -15.31 16.22
CA ALA A 87 13.42 -15.23 15.80
C ALA A 87 14.19 -15.38 17.10
N ALA A 88 14.41 -16.62 17.50
CA ALA A 88 15.62 -17.00 18.20
C ALA A 88 15.77 -18.52 18.37
N ASP A 89 14.68 -19.30 18.45
CA ASP A 89 14.78 -20.64 19.07
C ASP A 89 14.17 -21.79 18.26
N ASP A 90 14.10 -21.67 16.93
CA ASP A 90 13.66 -22.76 16.07
C ASP A 90 14.80 -23.80 15.90
N LEU A 91 15.06 -24.52 16.98
CA LEU A 91 16.02 -25.63 17.09
C LEU A 91 15.78 -26.68 16.02
N GLU A 92 14.52 -26.88 15.60
CA GLU A 92 14.14 -27.82 14.55
C GLU A 92 14.70 -27.40 13.20
N ARG A 93 14.63 -26.11 12.87
CA ARG A 93 15.23 -25.56 11.65
C ARG A 93 16.74 -25.74 11.62
N GLN A 94 17.43 -25.47 12.73
CA GLN A 94 18.90 -25.62 12.81
C GLN A 94 19.32 -27.09 12.64
N ARG A 95 18.58 -28.02 13.26
CA ARG A 95 18.81 -29.46 13.11
C ARG A 95 18.61 -29.93 11.67
N LEU A 96 17.55 -29.46 11.01
CA LEU A 96 17.28 -29.76 9.60
C LEU A 96 18.43 -29.31 8.68
N TRP A 97 18.95 -28.09 8.88
CA TRP A 97 20.07 -27.58 8.11
C TRP A 97 21.36 -28.36 8.37
N SER A 98 21.64 -28.72 9.62
CA SER A 98 22.81 -29.53 9.96
C SER A 98 22.75 -30.93 9.34
N CYS A 99 21.58 -31.59 9.33
CA CYS A 99 21.39 -32.86 8.64
C CYS A 99 21.64 -32.73 7.13
N TRP A 100 21.21 -31.62 6.52
CA TRP A 100 21.42 -31.34 5.11
C TRP A 100 22.91 -31.15 4.76
N GLU A 101 23.66 -30.39 5.56
CA GLU A 101 25.12 -30.23 5.35
C GLU A 101 25.91 -31.53 5.55
N SER A 102 25.36 -32.48 6.31
CA SER A 102 25.99 -33.77 6.58
C SER A 102 25.65 -34.89 5.60
N ALA A 103 24.75 -34.63 4.63
CA ALA A 103 24.31 -35.59 3.62
C ALA A 103 25.16 -35.49 2.33
#